data_AF-A0A7S2SX22-F1
#
_entry.id   AF-A0A7S2SX22-F1
#
_cell.length_a   1.000
_cell.length_b   1.000
_cell.length_c   1.000
_cell.angle_alpha   90.00
_cell.angle_beta   90.00
_cell.angle_gamma   90.00
#
_symmetry.space_group_name_H-M   'P 1'
#
loop_
_entity.id
_entity.type
_entity.pdbx_description
1 polymer ?
#
loop_
_entity_poly.entity_id
_entity_poly.type
_entity_poly.pdbx_seq_one_letter_code
_entity_poly.pdbx_strand_id
1 'polypeptide(L)'
;DSAAGRASCSDRGVLYIDTEGSFVPERVEEIARGVLGSEAATRQLLSQIQYVRVHSQVEQLALVSDLASHLERNRNIKLVVLDSVAFHMRSGATSTSGDKLDFSKRQHSLANMFHLLTKLAVENKCCVWVTNHITVRKAEGGDGAKVVPALGGLW
;
A
#
# COMPACT_ATOMS: atom_id res chain seq x y z
N ASP A 1 20.89 26.93 -20.47
CA ASP A 1 19.80 26.00 -20.80
C ASP A 1 19.33 25.25 -19.57
N SER A 2 18.01 25.26 -19.36
CA SER A 2 17.24 24.36 -18.50
C SER A 2 17.58 24.32 -17.00
N ALA A 3 17.17 25.38 -16.28
CA ALA A 3 16.66 25.20 -14.93
C ALA A 3 15.42 24.28 -15.03
N ALA A 4 15.61 22.98 -14.77
CA ALA A 4 14.52 22.04 -14.64
C ALA A 4 13.56 22.58 -13.59
N GLY A 5 12.41 23.06 -14.04
CA GLY A 5 11.40 23.68 -13.19
C GLY A 5 11.07 22.76 -12.04
N ARG A 6 11.35 23.20 -10.81
CA ARG A 6 10.74 22.64 -9.61
C ARG A 6 9.24 22.86 -9.77
N ALA A 7 8.54 21.87 -10.35
CA ALA A 7 7.09 21.87 -10.41
C ALA A 7 6.57 22.21 -9.00
N SER A 8 5.74 23.26 -8.89
CA SER A 8 5.23 23.72 -7.61
C SER A 8 4.60 22.54 -6.89
N CYS A 9 5.09 22.23 -5.69
CA CYS A 9 4.68 21.06 -4.92
C CYS A 9 3.23 21.17 -4.39
N SER A 10 2.53 22.25 -4.74
CA SER A 10 1.26 22.67 -4.15
C SER A 10 0.03 21.89 -4.62
N ASP A 11 0.17 20.98 -5.59
CA ASP A 11 -0.94 20.16 -6.11
C ASP A 11 -0.52 18.69 -6.32
N ARG A 12 0.15 18.10 -5.33
CA ARG A 12 0.47 16.67 -5.33
C ARG A 12 -0.29 15.96 -4.22
N GLY A 13 -1.19 15.08 -4.63
CA GLY A 13 -2.00 14.27 -3.73
C GLY A 13 -1.34 12.95 -3.35
N VAL A 14 -1.81 12.39 -2.24
CA VAL A 14 -1.48 11.06 -1.76
C VAL A 14 -2.77 10.26 -1.64
N LEU A 15 -2.77 9.01 -2.10
CA LEU A 15 -3.81 8.04 -1.79
C LEU A 15 -3.26 7.05 -0.76
N TYR A 16 -3.83 7.03 0.44
CA TYR A 16 -3.51 6.11 1.51
C TYR A 16 -4.60 5.05 1.62
N ILE A 17 -4.24 3.80 1.35
CA ILE A 17 -5.11 2.62 1.44
C ILE A 17 -4.72 1.87 2.71
N ASP A 18 -5.57 1.95 3.72
CA ASP A 18 -5.38 1.30 5.01
C ASP A 18 -6.23 0.02 5.08
N THR A 19 -5.56 -1.10 5.27
CA THR A 19 -6.16 -2.44 5.45
C THR A 19 -6.19 -2.89 6.91
N GLU A 20 -5.40 -2.27 7.81
CA GLU A 20 -5.27 -2.66 9.23
C GLU A 20 -6.01 -1.76 10.22
N GLY A 21 -6.14 -0.48 9.91
CA GLY A 21 -6.90 0.52 10.67
C GLY A 21 -5.98 1.37 11.54
N SER A 22 -4.69 1.37 11.22
CA SER A 22 -3.61 1.99 11.97
C SER A 22 -3.32 3.42 11.54
N PHE A 23 -4.05 3.96 10.55
CA PHE A 23 -3.86 5.35 10.14
C PHE A 23 -4.38 6.31 11.22
N VAL A 24 -3.49 7.17 11.72
CA VAL A 24 -3.79 8.20 12.73
C VAL A 24 -3.53 9.58 12.11
N PRO A 25 -4.58 10.31 11.68
CA PRO A 25 -4.43 11.61 11.02
C PRO A 25 -3.67 12.64 11.87
N GLU A 26 -3.89 12.64 13.19
CA GLU A 26 -3.26 13.53 14.14
C GLU A 26 -1.74 13.37 14.11
N ARG A 27 -1.25 12.15 13.90
CA ARG A 27 0.19 11.90 13.79
C ARG A 27 0.79 12.52 12.52
N VAL A 28 0.05 12.51 11.42
CA VAL A 28 0.47 13.16 10.18
C VAL A 28 0.47 14.68 10.37
N GLU A 29 -0.54 15.22 11.06
CA GLU A 29 -0.61 16.65 11.40
C GLU A 29 0.59 17.10 12.23
N GLU A 30 0.93 16.37 13.30
CA GLU A 30 2.09 16.66 14.15
C GLU A 30 3.40 16.70 13.34
N ILE A 31 3.61 15.69 12.48
CA ILE A 31 4.80 15.61 11.62
C ILE A 31 4.81 16.77 10.63
N ALA A 32 3.69 17.02 9.95
CA ALA A 32 3.58 18.09 8.97
C ALA A 32 3.81 19.48 9.60
N ARG A 33 3.25 19.72 10.78
CA ARG A 33 3.47 20.95 11.55
C ARG A 33 4.94 21.13 11.92
N GLY A 34 5.60 20.06 12.37
CA GLY A 34 7.03 20.06 12.71
C GLY A 34 7.94 20.31 11.51
N VAL A 35 7.58 19.81 10.32
CA VAL A 35 8.38 19.96 9.09
C VAL A 35 8.12 21.29 8.39
N LEU A 36 6.87 21.75 8.34
CA LEU A 36 6.45 22.92 7.56
C LEU A 36 6.44 24.21 8.37
N GLY A 37 6.30 24.14 9.70
CA GLY A 37 6.26 25.32 10.58
C GLY A 37 5.09 26.27 10.33
N SER A 38 4.07 25.85 9.57
CA SER A 38 2.93 26.67 9.17
C SER A 38 1.63 25.89 9.26
N GLU A 39 0.66 26.42 10.02
CA GLU A 39 -0.68 25.84 10.15
C GLU A 39 -1.42 25.77 8.81
N ALA A 40 -1.30 26.82 7.99
CA ALA A 40 -1.95 26.87 6.69
C ALA A 40 -1.38 25.80 5.75
N ALA A 41 -0.06 25.64 5.72
CA ALA A 41 0.61 24.62 4.90
C ALA A 41 0.28 23.19 5.41
N THR A 42 0.19 23.02 6.72
CA THR A 42 -0.19 21.73 7.35
C THR A 42 -1.60 21.33 6.94
N ARG A 43 -2.58 22.24 7.07
CA ARG A 43 -3.97 21.99 6.65
C ARG A 43 -4.07 21.70 5.15
N GLN A 44 -3.31 22.43 4.32
CA GLN A 44 -3.25 22.17 2.90
C GLN A 44 -2.71 20.76 2.61
N LEU A 45 -1.62 20.34 3.25
CA LEU A 45 -1.07 18.99 3.09
C LEU A 45 -2.08 17.92 3.49
N LEU A 46 -2.74 18.07 4.63
CA LEU A 46 -3.75 17.10 5.09
C LEU A 46 -4.91 16.99 4.09
N SER A 47 -5.34 18.10 3.47
CA SER A 47 -6.39 18.09 2.44
C SER A 47 -5.99 17.35 1.14
N GLN A 48 -4.70 17.11 0.94
CA GLN A 48 -4.17 16.39 -0.22
C GLN A 48 -4.08 14.87 -0.01
N ILE A 49 -4.38 14.38 1.19
CA ILE A 49 -4.38 12.95 1.52
C ILE A 49 -5.80 12.40 1.35
N GLN A 50 -5.98 11.58 0.33
CA GLN A 50 -7.17 10.72 0.18
C GLN A 50 -6.96 9.46 1.00
N TYR A 51 -7.83 9.21 1.97
CA TYR A 51 -7.78 8.02 2.82
C TYR A 51 -8.90 7.05 2.43
N VAL A 52 -8.55 5.76 2.28
CA VAL A 52 -9.51 4.68 2.04
C VAL A 52 -9.24 3.53 3.01
N ARG A 53 -10.28 3.11 3.71
CA ARG A 53 -10.27 1.93 4.58
C ARG A 53 -10.75 0.72 3.79
N VAL A 54 -10.02 -0.39 3.87
CA VAL A 54 -10.36 -1.66 3.22
C VAL A 54 -10.58 -2.74 4.27
N HIS A 55 -11.74 -3.39 4.23
CA HIS A 55 -12.21 -4.31 5.26
C HIS A 55 -12.14 -5.78 4.85
N SER A 56 -11.88 -6.10 3.57
CA SER A 56 -11.80 -7.49 3.11
C SER A 56 -10.84 -7.70 1.93
N GLN A 57 -10.44 -8.95 1.71
CA GLN A 57 -9.66 -9.37 0.54
C GLN A 57 -10.36 -9.02 -0.78
N VAL A 58 -11.67 -9.19 -0.86
CA VAL A 58 -12.46 -8.91 -2.06
C VAL A 58 -12.44 -7.41 -2.38
N GLU A 59 -12.66 -6.59 -1.36
CA GLU A 59 -12.60 -5.14 -1.49
C GLU A 59 -11.21 -4.66 -1.90
N GLN A 60 -10.14 -5.25 -1.35
CA GLN A 60 -8.77 -4.94 -1.74
C GLN A 60 -8.52 -5.22 -3.23
N LEU A 61 -8.95 -6.38 -3.73
CA LEU A 61 -8.78 -6.76 -5.14
C LEU A 61 -9.58 -5.86 -6.08
N ALA A 62 -10.83 -5.54 -5.71
CA ALA A 62 -11.67 -4.62 -6.47
C ALA A 62 -11.04 -3.23 -6.54
N LEU A 63 -10.60 -2.70 -5.39
CA LEU A 63 -9.97 -1.38 -5.31
C LEU A 63 -8.68 -1.29 -6.14
N VAL A 64 -7.82 -2.31 -6.08
CA VAL A 64 -6.58 -2.34 -6.90
C VAL A 64 -6.91 -2.39 -8.40
N SER A 65 -7.97 -3.09 -8.79
CA SER A 65 -8.41 -3.17 -10.19
C SER A 65 -8.95 -1.84 -10.71
N ASP A 66 -9.69 -1.10 -9.88
CA ASP A 66 -10.26 0.21 -10.23
C ASP A 66 -9.28 1.38 -10.10
N LEU A 67 -8.11 1.12 -9.49
CA LEU A 67 -7.11 2.14 -9.17
C LEU A 67 -6.62 2.89 -10.40
N ALA A 68 -6.52 2.22 -11.56
CA ALA A 68 -6.15 2.86 -12.83
C ALA A 68 -7.09 4.01 -13.17
N SER A 69 -8.38 3.70 -13.29
CA SER A 69 -9.44 4.65 -13.61
C SER A 69 -9.56 5.76 -12.56
N HIS A 70 -9.24 5.46 -11.29
CA HIS A 70 -9.19 6.48 -10.24
C HIS A 70 -8.02 7.45 -10.42
N LEU A 71 -6.81 6.96 -10.66
CA LEU A 71 -5.62 7.79 -10.88
C LEU A 71 -5.70 8.59 -12.18
N GLU A 72 -6.41 8.09 -13.20
CA GLU A 72 -6.68 8.83 -14.42
C GLU A 72 -7.57 10.06 -14.20
N ARG A 73 -8.57 9.94 -13.33
CA ARG A 73 -9.44 11.05 -12.92
C ARG A 73 -8.76 12.00 -11.93
N ASN A 74 -7.79 11.49 -11.17
CA ASN A 74 -7.07 12.24 -10.12
C ASN A 74 -5.57 12.33 -10.45
N ARG A 75 -5.23 13.01 -11.56
CA ARG A 75 -3.85 13.12 -12.07
C ARG A 75 -2.87 13.81 -11.12
N ASN A 76 -3.37 14.50 -10.10
CA ASN A 76 -2.57 15.14 -9.06
C ASN A 76 -2.02 14.13 -8.04
N ILE A 77 -2.56 12.92 -7.94
CA ILE A 77 -2.01 11.88 -7.05
C ILE A 77 -0.65 11.42 -7.57
N LYS A 78 0.38 11.56 -6.74
CA LYS A 78 1.77 11.17 -7.06
C LYS A 78 2.34 10.12 -6.14
N LEU A 79 1.62 9.76 -5.08
CA LEU A 79 1.95 8.69 -4.17
C LEU A 79 0.70 7.86 -3.85
N VAL A 80 0.80 6.55 -4.00
CA VAL A 80 -0.17 5.58 -3.50
C VAL A 80 0.51 4.77 -2.42
N VAL A 81 -0.07 4.69 -1.23
CA VAL A 81 0.40 3.87 -0.11
C VAL A 81 -0.62 2.76 0.12
N LEU A 82 -0.16 1.51 0.16
CA LEU A 82 -0.97 0.34 0.52
C LEU A 82 -0.42 -0.28 1.80
N ASP A 83 -1.13 -0.09 2.91
CA ASP A 83 -0.71 -0.48 4.25
C ASP A 83 -1.71 -1.46 4.90
N SER A 84 -1.45 -2.76 4.98
CA SER A 84 -0.47 -3.56 4.26
C SER A 84 -1.13 -4.44 3.19
N VAL A 85 -0.40 -4.79 2.12
CA VAL A 85 -0.92 -5.78 1.15
C VAL A 85 -1.14 -7.14 1.80
N ALA A 86 -0.44 -7.41 2.90
CA ALA A 86 -0.38 -8.72 3.54
C ALA A 86 -1.56 -8.97 4.48
N PHE A 87 -2.22 -7.94 5.03
CA PHE A 87 -3.25 -8.09 6.07
C PHE A 87 -4.37 -9.07 5.67
N HIS A 88 -5.13 -8.72 4.62
CA HIS A 88 -6.24 -9.56 4.15
C HIS A 88 -5.78 -10.82 3.42
N MET A 89 -4.55 -10.81 2.90
CA MET A 89 -3.99 -11.93 2.16
C MET A 89 -3.49 -13.06 3.07
N ARG A 90 -3.32 -12.86 4.38
CA ARG A 90 -2.92 -13.94 5.31
C ARG A 90 -4.10 -14.75 5.83
N SER A 91 -5.27 -14.14 6.05
CA SER A 91 -6.35 -14.66 6.89
C SER A 91 -7.03 -15.95 6.43
N GLY A 92 -6.93 -16.34 5.15
CA GLY A 92 -7.52 -17.59 4.67
C GLY A 92 -6.72 -18.88 4.97
N ALA A 93 -5.77 -18.87 5.90
CA ALA A 93 -4.92 -20.03 6.23
C ALA A 93 -5.32 -20.73 7.55
N THR A 94 -6.44 -20.33 8.15
CA THR A 94 -6.92 -20.87 9.43
C THR A 94 -7.80 -22.12 9.30
N SER A 95 -8.08 -22.60 8.08
CA SER A 95 -8.68 -23.93 7.91
C SER A 95 -7.60 -25.01 8.05
N THR A 96 -7.68 -25.72 9.17
CA THR A 96 -6.96 -26.95 9.51
C THR A 96 -7.28 -28.08 8.53
N SER A 97 -6.96 -27.90 7.24
CA SER A 97 -7.02 -28.92 6.18
C SER A 97 -6.58 -28.35 4.83
N GLY A 98 -5.36 -28.67 4.41
CA GLY A 98 -5.17 -29.42 3.15
C GLY A 98 -5.22 -28.75 1.77
N ASP A 99 -5.68 -27.52 1.54
CA ASP A 99 -5.84 -27.05 0.14
C ASP A 99 -4.65 -26.22 -0.39
N LYS A 100 -3.64 -26.92 -0.93
CA LYS A 100 -2.60 -26.35 -1.81
C LYS A 100 -3.18 -25.47 -2.93
N LEU A 101 -4.43 -25.74 -3.32
CA LEU A 101 -5.17 -25.00 -4.32
C LEU A 101 -5.48 -23.56 -3.89
N ASP A 102 -5.85 -23.34 -2.62
CA ASP A 102 -6.18 -22.00 -2.12
C ASP A 102 -4.93 -21.16 -1.86
N PHE A 103 -3.82 -21.79 -1.50
CA PHE A 103 -2.51 -21.13 -1.49
C PHE A 103 -2.10 -20.67 -2.90
N SER A 104 -2.27 -21.54 -3.90
CA SER A 104 -1.94 -21.22 -5.30
C SER A 104 -2.81 -20.08 -5.85
N LYS A 105 -4.12 -20.10 -5.60
CA LYS A 105 -5.03 -19.00 -5.97
C LYS A 105 -4.62 -17.68 -5.33
N ARG A 106 -4.23 -17.70 -4.06
CA ARG A 106 -3.74 -16.51 -3.35
C ARG A 106 -2.44 -15.98 -3.94
N GLN A 107 -1.47 -16.86 -4.21
CA GLN A 107 -0.22 -16.48 -4.87
C GLN A 107 -0.47 -15.87 -6.26
N HIS A 108 -1.45 -16.41 -6.99
CA HIS A 108 -1.87 -15.85 -8.27
C HIS A 108 -2.51 -14.46 -8.12
N SER A 109 -3.47 -14.28 -7.20
CA SER A 109 -4.09 -12.97 -6.94
C SER A 109 -3.08 -11.93 -6.47
N LEU A 110 -2.13 -12.34 -5.64
CA LEU A 110 -0.97 -11.52 -5.26
C LEU A 110 -0.18 -11.11 -6.51
N ALA A 111 0.32 -12.07 -7.30
CA ALA A 111 1.10 -11.75 -8.50
C ALA A 111 0.37 -10.79 -9.44
N ASN A 112 -0.94 -10.95 -9.60
CA ASN A 112 -1.78 -10.04 -10.39
C ASN A 112 -1.81 -8.62 -9.79
N MET A 113 -2.00 -8.47 -8.47
CA MET A 113 -1.92 -7.16 -7.82
C MET A 113 -0.55 -6.52 -8.00
N PHE A 114 0.54 -7.27 -7.84
CA PHE A 114 1.90 -6.76 -8.05
C PHE A 114 2.06 -6.19 -9.47
N HIS A 115 1.61 -6.95 -10.47
CA HIS A 115 1.66 -6.52 -11.86
C HIS A 115 0.83 -5.25 -12.09
N LEU A 116 -0.41 -5.20 -11.57
CA LEU A 116 -1.27 -4.03 -11.67
C LEU A 116 -0.64 -2.80 -11.01
N LEU A 117 -0.17 -2.92 -9.76
CA LEU A 117 0.48 -1.82 -9.04
C LEU A 117 1.75 -1.31 -9.75
N THR A 118 2.55 -2.22 -10.31
CA THR A 118 3.75 -1.86 -11.09
C THR A 118 3.36 -1.11 -12.37
N LYS A 119 2.37 -1.63 -13.11
CA LYS A 119 1.85 -0.97 -14.32
C LYS A 119 1.32 0.42 -14.00
N LEU A 120 0.55 0.55 -12.91
CA LEU A 120 0.00 1.83 -12.44
C LEU A 120 1.08 2.86 -12.15
N ALA A 121 2.16 2.46 -11.47
CA ALA A 121 3.28 3.35 -11.15
C ALA A 121 3.92 3.93 -12.42
N VAL A 122 4.15 3.08 -13.43
CA VAL A 122 4.76 3.46 -14.71
C VAL A 122 3.82 4.37 -15.52
N GLU A 123 2.56 3.97 -15.71
CA GLU A 123 1.61 4.68 -16.58
C GLU A 123 1.20 6.05 -16.00
N ASN A 124 1.00 6.12 -14.68
CA ASN A 124 0.54 7.35 -14.03
C ASN A 124 1.68 8.25 -13.54
N LYS A 125 2.93 7.80 -13.71
CA LYS A 125 4.13 8.49 -13.22
C LYS A 125 4.00 8.84 -11.73
N CYS A 126 3.54 7.87 -10.94
CA CYS A 126 3.37 7.98 -9.50
C CYS A 126 4.20 6.93 -8.77
N CYS A 127 4.55 7.21 -7.53
CA CYS A 127 5.18 6.24 -6.64
C CYS A 127 4.09 5.35 -6.03
N VAL A 128 4.35 4.04 -5.98
CA VAL A 128 3.51 3.08 -5.25
C VAL A 128 4.34 2.48 -4.14
N TRP A 129 3.92 2.73 -2.89
CA TRP A 129 4.53 2.21 -1.68
C TRP A 129 3.63 1.13 -1.10
N VAL A 130 4.21 -0.05 -0.80
CA VAL A 130 3.46 -1.17 -0.23
C VAL A 130 4.19 -1.65 1.01
N THR A 131 3.45 -1.90 2.10
CA THR A 131 4.01 -2.53 3.30
C THR A 131 3.68 -4.03 3.32
N ASN A 132 4.61 -4.82 3.88
CA ASN A 132 4.47 -6.25 4.06
C ASN A 132 4.74 -6.59 5.53
N HIS A 133 4.15 -7.69 5.99
CA HIS A 133 4.35 -8.15 7.35
C HIS A 133 5.50 -9.14 7.44
N ILE A 134 6.00 -9.27 8.65
CA ILE A 134 6.99 -10.27 9.00
C ILE A 134 6.31 -11.37 9.83
N THR A 135 6.66 -12.61 9.57
CA THR A 135 6.17 -13.79 10.30
C THR A 135 7.34 -14.71 10.67
N VAL A 136 7.07 -15.72 11.49
CA VAL A 136 8.07 -16.68 11.94
C VAL A 136 7.71 -18.06 11.39
N ARG A 137 8.66 -18.71 10.73
CA ARG A 137 8.55 -20.12 10.32
C ARG A 137 9.57 -20.97 11.07
N LYS A 138 9.22 -22.22 11.35
CA LYS A 138 10.17 -23.20 11.88
C LYS A 138 11.23 -23.49 10.82
N ALA A 139 12.50 -23.51 11.21
CA ALA A 139 13.59 -23.86 10.31
C ALA A 139 13.47 -25.35 9.91
N GLU A 140 13.64 -25.65 8.62
CA GLU A 140 13.68 -27.05 8.17
C GLU A 140 14.91 -27.74 8.77
N GLY A 141 14.68 -28.79 9.57
CA GLY A 141 15.75 -29.64 10.11
C GLY A 141 16.38 -29.22 11.45
N GLY A 142 15.82 -28.25 12.20
CA GLY A 142 16.38 -27.85 13.50
C GLY A 142 15.38 -27.26 14.50
N ASP A 143 15.84 -27.07 15.73
CA ASP A 143 15.13 -26.35 16.78
C ASP A 143 15.45 -24.84 16.65
N GLY A 144 14.75 -24.17 15.73
CA GLY A 144 15.03 -22.78 15.41
C GLY A 144 13.85 -22.09 14.70
N ALA A 145 13.67 -20.81 15.01
CA ALA A 145 12.67 -19.94 14.42
C ALA A 145 13.35 -18.98 13.43
N LYS A 146 12.86 -18.93 12.19
CA LYS A 146 13.33 -18.00 11.17
C LYS A 146 12.29 -16.93 10.89
N VAL A 147 12.71 -15.68 11.01
CA VAL A 147 11.93 -14.50 10.63
C VAL A 147 11.89 -14.40 9.11
N VAL A 148 10.70 -14.34 8.51
CA VAL A 148 10.48 -14.31 7.05
C VAL A 148 9.36 -13.34 6.67
N PRO A 149 9.37 -12.76 5.45
CA PRO A 149 8.24 -12.00 4.95
C PRO A 149 6.98 -12.85 4.85
N ALA A 150 5.83 -12.28 5.22
CA ALA A 150 4.55 -12.97 5.27
C ALA A 150 4.06 -13.45 3.90
N LEU A 151 4.39 -12.71 2.84
CA LEU A 151 4.02 -13.03 1.46
C LEU A 151 5.11 -13.79 0.69
N GLY A 152 6.24 -14.11 1.33
CA GLY A 152 7.41 -14.72 0.68
C GLY A 152 8.36 -13.70 0.05
N GLY A 153 9.44 -14.18 -0.58
CA GLY A 153 10.53 -13.32 -1.09
C GLY A 153 10.28 -12.68 -2.47
N LEU A 154 9.07 -12.83 -3.02
CA LEU A 154 8.69 -12.24 -4.31
C LEU A 154 8.05 -10.84 -4.16
N TRP A 155 7.98 -10.33 -2.92
CA TRP A 155 7.28 -9.11 -2.53
C TRP A 155 8.11 -8.27 -1.56
#